data_AF-Q64EL4-F1
#
_entry.id   AF-Q64EL4-F1
#
_cell.length_a   1.000
_cell.length_b   1.000
_cell.length_c   1.000
_cell.angle_alpha   90.00
_cell.angle_beta   90.00
_cell.angle_gamma   90.00
#
_symmetry.space_group_name_H-M   'P 1'
#
loop_
_entity.id
_entity.type
_entity.pdbx_description
1 polymer ?
#
loop_
_entity_poly.entity_id
_entity_poly.type
_entity_poly.pdbx_seq_one_letter_code
_entity_poly.pdbx_strand_id
1 'polypeptide(L)'
;MPTLDYAVLNLQYMSTPSYSFEEFSNDLECTADGIFRRAIPPLCPECGVPMNRNGYNAYCKKYIGSIKMGRYICPYCDESLEEDRSFWEELKKGLFDVLDVFYHQLRFYNVPYKGISTIMDLVFPRGKTTIYNAFMESVEKMYIPPVEDIWIVHYDEQHLKIGGTQKFRLTLLDGATGRPIADELYDNKDSETIKAFLAEHLDPNRRIFIVTDLAPGYPGIFDEFFGDNVIHQLCLLHLNKLIAGNFPRNATIEQELMKYRMLNIFYNRDAEIKMLEEMAAEEKRLIEQNDRKKYEAWLKEKIAAFRIFLHDQELSRRRKEKNLEQRPYQEALEIFTALMAEIESFEKSVQKRLKMIEKNWKGLTAFYFVEGVPATNNLVENYYGASLKTHHKKKFRTEKGLENQIKLSSMKRAGILGTCKDTILNAFSRFIPFLSPG
;
A
#
# COMPACT_ATOMS: atom_id res chain seq x y z
N MET A 1 58.61 26.78 30.74
CA MET A 1 57.34 27.46 31.08
C MET A 1 57.32 28.77 30.33
N PRO A 2 56.28 29.11 29.55
CA PRO A 2 54.88 28.96 29.93
C PRO A 2 53.98 28.23 28.90
N THR A 3 52.95 27.59 29.46
CA THR A 3 51.58 27.35 28.94
C THR A 3 51.39 27.02 27.45
N LEU A 4 51.28 25.72 27.15
CA LEU A 4 50.49 25.26 26.01
C LEU A 4 49.02 25.53 26.31
N ASP A 5 48.45 26.44 25.55
CA ASP A 5 47.02 26.68 25.43
C ASP A 5 46.42 25.50 24.63
N TYR A 6 45.80 24.55 25.33
CA TYR A 6 45.05 23.43 24.75
C TYR A 6 43.54 23.67 24.79
N ALA A 7 43.12 24.94 24.74
CA ALA A 7 41.77 25.26 24.32
C ALA A 7 41.69 25.10 22.78
N VAL A 8 40.69 24.37 22.29
CA VAL A 8 40.25 24.36 20.87
C VAL A 8 41.09 23.48 19.90
N LEU A 9 41.18 22.17 20.13
CA LEU A 9 41.59 21.21 19.06
C LEU A 9 40.63 20.05 18.80
N ASN A 10 39.47 19.99 19.47
CA ASN A 10 38.35 19.09 19.08
C ASN A 10 37.21 19.82 18.34
N LEU A 11 37.40 21.08 17.94
CA LEU A 11 36.39 21.89 17.26
C LEU A 11 36.53 21.95 15.73
N GLN A 12 37.55 21.30 15.13
CA GLN A 12 37.72 21.30 13.67
C GLN A 12 36.69 20.47 12.88
N TYR A 13 35.82 19.71 13.57
CA TYR A 13 34.65 19.07 12.95
C TYR A 13 33.33 19.83 13.22
N MET A 14 33.38 21.02 13.83
CA MET A 14 32.18 21.83 14.15
C MET A 14 31.90 22.98 13.17
N SER A 15 32.67 23.13 12.09
CA SER A 15 32.33 24.10 11.04
C SER A 15 31.24 23.55 10.12
N THR A 16 29.99 23.67 10.60
CA THR A 16 28.66 23.53 9.93
C THR A 16 28.18 22.11 9.57
N PRO A 17 26.92 21.74 9.90
CA PRO A 17 25.75 22.62 10.03
C PRO A 17 25.34 22.88 11.49
N SER A 18 25.19 24.16 11.83
CA SER A 18 24.29 24.72 12.85
C SER A 18 23.61 23.70 13.79
N TYR A 19 24.37 23.11 14.71
CA TYR A 19 23.80 22.82 16.01
C TYR A 19 24.07 24.07 16.84
N SER A 20 23.10 24.96 16.79
CA SER A 20 23.05 26.06 17.71
C SER A 20 22.95 25.45 19.11
N PHE A 21 24.06 25.41 19.82
CA PHE A 21 24.00 25.45 21.28
C PHE A 21 23.34 26.78 21.76
N GLU A 22 22.74 27.60 20.88
CA GLU A 22 21.92 28.77 21.20
C GLU A 22 20.67 28.44 22.04
N GLU A 23 20.24 27.17 22.09
CA GLU A 23 19.20 26.74 23.05
C GLU A 23 19.74 26.56 24.49
N PHE A 24 21.06 26.53 24.65
CA PHE A 24 21.68 26.53 25.97
C PHE A 24 21.72 27.98 26.44
N SER A 25 21.15 28.23 27.62
CA SER A 25 21.44 29.48 28.33
C SER A 25 22.95 29.72 28.30
N ASN A 26 23.38 30.96 28.06
CA ASN A 26 24.79 31.39 28.10
C ASN A 26 25.50 31.02 29.43
N ASP A 27 24.76 30.47 30.39
CA ASP A 27 25.22 30.00 31.68
C ASP A 27 25.80 28.58 31.68
N LEU A 28 25.69 27.78 30.60
CA LEU A 28 26.18 26.39 30.55
C LEU A 28 27.62 26.29 30.00
N GLU A 29 28.50 25.58 30.73
CA GLU A 29 29.88 25.25 30.38
C GLU A 29 30.06 23.74 30.15
N CYS A 30 30.98 23.37 29.26
CA CYS A 30 31.49 22.00 29.13
C CYS A 30 32.94 21.97 29.65
N THR A 31 33.22 21.15 30.67
CA THR A 31 34.57 21.07 31.25
C THR A 31 35.55 20.32 30.35
N ALA A 32 36.85 20.42 30.62
CA ALA A 32 37.88 19.64 29.95
C ALA A 32 37.67 18.11 30.06
N ASP A 33 37.02 17.66 31.15
CA ASP A 33 36.64 16.26 31.37
C ASP A 33 35.30 15.87 30.69
N GLY A 34 34.71 16.78 29.90
CA GLY A 34 33.47 16.58 29.16
C GLY A 34 32.19 16.64 30.01
N ILE A 35 32.21 17.37 31.14
CA ILE A 35 31.05 17.52 32.04
C ILE A 35 30.25 18.76 31.62
N PHE A 36 28.98 18.56 31.28
CA PHE A 36 28.02 19.63 30.97
C PHE A 36 27.37 20.13 32.25
N ARG A 37 27.52 21.42 32.56
CA ARG A 37 26.99 22.03 33.78
C ARG A 37 26.91 23.55 33.72
N ARG A 38 26.19 24.21 34.61
CA ARG A 38 26.22 25.68 34.70
C ARG A 38 27.56 26.19 35.23
N ALA A 39 28.05 27.28 34.64
CA ALA A 39 29.24 28.02 35.07
C ALA A 39 29.08 28.48 36.51
N ILE A 40 27.93 29.08 36.83
CA ILE A 40 27.54 29.47 38.19
C ILE A 40 26.61 28.39 38.75
N PRO A 41 26.94 27.75 39.90
CA PRO A 41 26.06 26.79 40.53
C PRO A 41 24.67 27.40 40.85
N PRO A 42 23.59 26.63 40.68
CA PRO A 42 22.24 27.11 40.94
C PRO A 42 22.01 27.31 42.45
N LEU A 43 20.94 28.05 42.78
CA LEU A 43 20.42 28.11 44.14
C LEU A 43 19.64 26.83 44.45
N CYS A 44 19.75 26.36 45.69
CA CYS A 44 18.99 25.21 46.16
C CYS A 44 17.48 25.51 46.08
N PRO A 45 16.67 24.62 45.46
CA PRO A 45 15.23 24.85 45.33
C PRO A 45 14.50 24.88 46.68
N GLU A 46 15.03 24.20 47.71
CA GLU A 46 14.40 24.08 49.02
C GLU A 46 14.72 25.26 49.96
N CYS A 47 15.98 25.72 49.98
CA CYS A 47 16.43 26.72 50.95
C CYS A 47 17.05 27.98 50.34
N GLY A 48 17.16 28.06 49.01
CA GLY A 48 17.70 29.23 48.30
C GLY A 48 19.21 29.46 48.45
N VAL A 49 19.95 28.58 49.14
CA VAL A 49 21.40 28.69 49.33
C VAL A 49 22.14 28.26 48.06
N PRO A 50 23.22 28.95 47.64
CA PRO A 50 24.05 28.50 46.52
C PRO A 50 24.56 27.07 46.71
N MET A 51 24.37 26.21 45.71
CA MET A 51 24.78 24.81 45.77
C MET A 51 26.26 24.65 45.42
N ASN A 52 26.91 23.63 45.97
CA ASN A 52 28.27 23.24 45.62
C ASN A 52 28.27 22.21 44.48
N ARG A 53 29.29 22.23 43.64
CA ARG A 53 29.51 21.21 42.60
C ARG A 53 29.80 19.85 43.28
N ASN A 54 29.07 18.80 42.90
CA ASN A 54 29.12 17.47 43.51
C ASN A 54 29.29 16.34 42.48
N GLY A 55 30.29 16.47 41.61
CA GLY A 55 30.59 15.46 40.59
C GLY A 55 29.62 15.47 39.42
N TYR A 56 29.36 14.28 38.86
CA TYR A 56 28.53 14.10 37.67
C TYR A 56 27.89 12.70 37.62
N ASN A 57 26.81 12.54 36.85
CA ASN A 57 26.36 11.23 36.38
C ASN A 57 26.70 11.06 34.90
N ALA A 58 27.07 9.85 34.50
CA ALA A 58 27.37 9.52 33.11
C ALA A 58 26.22 8.76 32.47
N TYR A 59 25.78 9.22 31.30
CA TYR A 59 24.76 8.56 30.48
C TYR A 59 25.40 8.06 29.21
N CYS A 60 25.45 6.74 29.06
CA CYS A 60 26.05 6.09 27.91
C CYS A 60 24.99 5.44 27.02
N LYS A 61 25.16 5.58 25.71
CA LYS A 61 24.41 4.81 24.72
C LYS A 61 25.40 4.09 23.82
N LYS A 62 25.31 2.76 23.84
CA LYS A 62 26.19 1.86 23.08
C LYS A 62 26.26 2.26 21.60
N TYR A 63 27.48 2.35 21.07
CA TYR A 63 27.82 2.77 19.69
C TYR A 63 27.47 4.21 19.31
N ILE A 64 27.00 5.03 20.25
CA ILE A 64 26.64 6.44 20.02
C ILE A 64 27.57 7.37 20.80
N GLY A 65 27.81 7.07 22.09
CA GLY A 65 28.66 7.91 22.93
C GLY A 65 28.19 8.01 24.37
N SER A 66 28.84 8.87 25.13
CA SER A 66 28.49 9.16 26.51
C SER A 66 28.51 10.65 26.80
N ILE A 67 27.57 11.10 27.62
CA ILE A 67 27.52 12.46 28.16
C ILE A 67 27.64 12.41 29.68
N LYS A 68 28.33 13.40 30.27
CA LYS A 68 28.43 13.56 31.73
C LYS A 68 27.64 14.81 32.14
N MET A 69 26.63 14.63 32.98
CA MET A 69 25.80 15.72 33.49
C MET A 69 26.25 16.13 34.87
N GLY A 70 26.50 17.43 35.08
CA GLY A 70 26.93 17.98 36.35
C GLY A 70 25.91 17.77 37.45
N ARG A 71 26.42 17.53 38.67
CA ARG A 71 25.61 17.43 39.88
C ARG A 71 25.97 18.53 40.87
N TYR A 72 25.01 18.86 41.70
CA TYR A 72 25.13 19.85 42.76
C TYR A 72 24.60 19.29 44.07
N ILE A 73 25.14 19.76 45.19
CA ILE A 73 24.65 19.47 46.53
C ILE A 73 24.52 20.76 47.33
N CYS A 74 23.41 20.92 48.03
CA CYS A 74 23.24 22.03 48.95
C CYS A 74 24.11 21.81 50.20
N PRO A 75 24.97 22.75 50.60
CA PRO A 75 25.77 22.60 51.83
C PRO A 75 24.95 22.73 53.12
N TYR A 76 23.69 23.15 53.03
CA TYR A 76 22.84 23.42 54.20
C TYR A 76 21.81 22.30 54.45
N CYS A 77 21.10 21.85 53.41
CA CYS A 77 20.05 20.83 53.54
C CYS A 77 20.36 19.52 52.82
N ASP A 78 21.58 19.36 52.27
CA ASP A 78 22.05 18.17 51.53
C ASP A 78 21.22 17.80 50.27
N GLU A 79 20.29 18.66 49.85
CA GLU A 79 19.48 18.45 48.64
C GLU A 79 20.38 18.37 47.39
N SER A 80 20.07 17.43 46.50
CA SER A 80 20.90 17.16 45.33
C SER A 80 20.19 17.48 44.03
N LEU A 81 20.87 18.19 43.14
CA LEU A 81 20.34 18.58 41.84
C LEU A 81 21.25 18.06 40.73
N GLU A 82 20.66 17.64 39.62
CA GLU A 82 21.36 17.30 38.39
C GLU A 82 20.93 18.24 37.27
N GLU A 83 21.84 18.51 36.35
CA GLU A 83 21.55 19.28 35.15
C GLU A 83 20.58 18.56 34.21
N ASP A 84 19.76 19.35 33.52
CA ASP A 84 18.83 18.82 32.55
C ASP A 84 19.55 18.11 31.40
N ARG A 85 19.07 16.90 31.08
CA ARG A 85 19.60 16.05 30.01
C ARG A 85 18.63 15.92 28.83
N SER A 86 17.60 16.78 28.75
CA SER A 86 16.56 16.67 27.73
C SER A 86 17.14 16.75 26.32
N PHE A 87 18.14 17.61 26.10
CA PHE A 87 18.90 17.66 24.84
C PHE A 87 19.49 16.31 24.41
N TRP A 88 20.06 15.53 25.35
CA TRP A 88 20.61 14.21 25.04
C TRP A 88 19.51 13.21 24.65
N GLU A 89 18.35 13.30 25.30
CA GLU A 89 17.18 12.51 24.95
C GLU A 89 16.62 12.90 23.57
N GLU A 90 16.57 14.20 23.27
CA GLU A 90 16.12 14.75 21.97
C GLU A 90 17.05 14.38 20.82
N LEU A 91 18.37 14.45 21.01
CA LEU A 91 19.35 13.97 20.03
C LEU A 91 19.12 12.49 19.72
N LYS A 92 19.00 11.66 20.76
CA LYS A 92 18.73 10.22 20.59
C LYS A 92 17.42 9.99 19.86
N LYS A 93 16.36 10.73 20.23
CA LYS A 93 15.05 10.66 19.58
C LYS A 93 15.19 10.97 18.08
N GLY A 94 15.87 12.04 17.71
CA GLY A 94 16.12 12.40 16.31
C GLY A 94 16.81 11.30 15.50
N LEU A 95 17.79 10.61 16.09
CA LEU A 95 18.41 9.44 15.43
C LEU A 95 17.44 8.28 15.27
N PHE A 96 16.68 7.94 16.32
CA PHE A 96 15.74 6.83 16.26
C PHE A 96 14.59 7.09 15.31
N ASP A 97 14.12 8.33 15.18
CA ASP A 97 13.10 8.73 14.21
C ASP A 97 13.61 8.48 12.76
N VAL A 98 14.89 8.79 12.47
CA VAL A 98 15.51 8.49 11.17
C VAL A 98 15.65 6.98 10.94
N LEU A 99 16.04 6.22 11.96
CA LEU A 99 16.14 4.77 11.89
C LEU A 99 14.76 4.11 11.68
N ASP A 100 13.70 4.65 12.27
CA ASP A 100 12.34 4.15 12.08
C ASP A 100 11.88 4.32 10.63
N VAL A 101 12.14 5.48 10.02
CA VAL A 101 11.88 5.70 8.58
C VAL A 101 12.68 4.72 7.72
N PHE A 102 13.94 4.47 8.08
CA PHE A 102 14.77 3.48 7.39
C PHE A 102 14.18 2.06 7.50
N TYR A 103 13.71 1.66 8.69
CA TYR A 103 13.05 0.38 8.89
C TYR A 103 11.74 0.28 8.09
N HIS A 104 10.92 1.34 8.05
CA HIS A 104 9.71 1.40 7.23
C HIS A 104 10.02 1.16 5.75
N GLN A 105 11.07 1.80 5.23
CA GLN A 105 11.48 1.65 3.84
C GLN A 105 11.91 0.21 3.52
N LEU A 106 12.78 -0.38 4.35
CA LEU A 106 13.22 -1.77 4.16
C LEU A 106 12.06 -2.76 4.29
N ARG A 107 11.16 -2.55 5.26
CA ARG A 107 9.97 -3.40 5.44
C ARG A 107 8.97 -3.25 4.30
N PHE A 108 8.81 -2.06 3.73
CA PHE A 108 8.03 -1.84 2.51
C PHE A 108 8.56 -2.68 1.34
N TYR A 109 9.88 -2.75 1.17
CA TYR A 109 10.53 -3.64 0.19
C TYR A 109 10.60 -5.11 0.63
N ASN A 110 9.84 -5.51 1.66
CA ASN A 110 9.73 -6.86 2.19
C ASN A 110 11.04 -7.46 2.73
N VAL A 111 12.04 -6.65 3.09
CA VAL A 111 13.30 -7.13 3.67
C VAL A 111 13.03 -7.73 5.05
N PRO A 112 13.27 -9.03 5.30
CA PRO A 112 12.94 -9.65 6.58
C PRO A 112 13.76 -9.03 7.72
N TYR A 113 13.24 -8.99 8.95
CA TYR A 113 13.92 -8.37 10.10
C TYR A 113 15.34 -8.93 10.35
N LYS A 114 15.59 -10.20 10.01
CA LYS A 114 16.94 -10.78 10.07
C LYS A 114 17.88 -10.12 9.04
N GLY A 115 17.39 -9.88 7.82
CA GLY A 115 18.13 -9.14 6.79
C GLY A 115 18.35 -7.69 7.18
N ILE A 116 17.36 -7.03 7.78
CA ILE A 116 17.54 -5.67 8.32
C ILE A 116 18.62 -5.66 9.40
N SER A 117 18.60 -6.62 10.33
CA SER A 117 19.65 -6.77 11.35
C SER A 117 21.04 -6.89 10.72
N THR A 118 21.21 -7.73 9.70
CA THR A 118 22.48 -7.87 8.98
C THR A 118 22.93 -6.58 8.29
N ILE A 119 22.01 -5.81 7.70
CA ILE A 119 22.32 -4.50 7.13
C ILE A 119 22.74 -3.52 8.24
N MET A 120 22.02 -3.53 9.36
CA MET A 120 22.30 -2.69 10.51
C MET A 120 23.64 -3.02 11.17
N ASP A 121 24.13 -4.26 11.10
CA ASP A 121 25.46 -4.60 11.61
C ASP A 121 26.59 -3.80 10.92
N LEU A 122 26.36 -3.32 9.70
CA LEU A 122 27.31 -2.48 8.95
C LEU A 122 27.24 -0.99 9.31
N VAL A 123 26.16 -0.55 9.96
CA VAL A 123 25.87 0.88 10.20
C VAL A 123 25.78 1.17 11.70
N PHE A 124 24.89 0.46 12.38
CA PHE A 124 24.62 0.58 13.80
C PHE A 124 23.99 -0.72 14.33
N PRO A 125 24.80 -1.62 14.92
CA PRO A 125 24.39 -2.98 15.24
C PRO A 125 23.12 -3.03 16.09
N ARG A 126 22.10 -3.70 15.54
CA ARG A 126 20.77 -3.84 16.16
C ARG A 126 20.23 -5.24 15.93
N GLY A 127 19.83 -5.89 17.01
CA GLY A 127 19.24 -7.22 16.93
C GLY A 127 17.86 -7.19 16.25
N LYS A 128 17.55 -8.28 15.54
CA LYS A 128 16.24 -8.51 14.89
C LYS A 128 15.04 -8.14 15.78
N THR A 129 15.03 -8.53 17.06
CA THR A 129 13.90 -8.28 17.97
C THR A 129 13.77 -6.80 18.31
N THR A 130 14.90 -6.09 18.48
CA THR A 130 14.90 -4.64 18.72
C THR A 130 14.34 -3.89 17.52
N ILE A 131 14.76 -4.27 16.30
CA ILE A 131 14.25 -3.69 15.05
C ILE A 131 12.76 -3.97 14.90
N TYR A 132 12.32 -5.20 15.19
CA TYR A 132 10.90 -5.55 15.18
C TYR A 132 10.10 -4.64 16.12
N ASN A 133 10.49 -4.54 17.39
CA ASN A 133 9.75 -3.72 18.36
C ASN A 133 9.69 -2.23 17.96
N ALA A 134 10.83 -1.65 17.52
CA ALA A 134 10.88 -0.26 17.07
C ALA A 134 9.99 -0.04 15.84
N PHE A 135 10.05 -0.94 14.87
CA PHE A 135 9.18 -0.91 13.70
C PHE A 135 7.69 -1.00 14.07
N MET A 136 7.32 -1.90 14.99
CA MET A 136 5.93 -2.07 15.40
C MET A 136 5.40 -0.82 16.09
N GLU A 137 6.17 -0.30 17.06
CA GLU A 137 5.80 0.90 17.81
C GLU A 137 5.66 2.14 16.92
N SER A 138 6.59 2.32 15.96
CA SER A 138 6.56 3.46 15.04
C SER A 138 5.40 3.38 14.04
N VAL A 139 5.10 2.18 13.51
CA VAL A 139 3.93 2.00 12.63
C VAL A 139 2.62 2.17 13.39
N GLU A 140 2.52 1.67 14.62
CA GLU A 140 1.32 1.80 15.46
C GLU A 140 1.01 3.26 15.78
N LYS A 141 2.01 4.06 16.17
CA LYS A 141 1.85 5.49 16.48
C LYS A 141 1.55 6.36 15.26
N MET A 142 1.79 5.86 14.04
CA MET A 142 1.57 6.66 12.84
C MET A 142 0.09 6.93 12.62
N TYR A 143 -0.27 8.22 12.58
CA TYR A 143 -1.59 8.68 12.16
C TYR A 143 -1.64 8.76 10.64
N ILE A 144 -2.64 8.12 10.05
CA ILE A 144 -2.97 8.25 8.62
C ILE A 144 -4.23 9.10 8.57
N PRO A 145 -4.19 10.30 7.96
CA PRO A 145 -5.38 11.11 7.82
C PRO A 145 -6.51 10.31 7.15
N PRO A 146 -7.77 10.46 7.56
CA PRO A 146 -8.88 9.82 6.88
C PRO A 146 -8.99 10.33 5.43
N VAL A 147 -9.75 9.61 4.61
CA VAL A 147 -10.16 10.08 3.29
C VAL A 147 -11.45 10.86 3.47
N GLU A 148 -11.44 12.12 3.06
CA GLU A 148 -12.63 12.98 3.05
C GLU A 148 -13.30 12.91 1.68
N ASP A 149 -14.54 13.37 1.60
CA ASP A 149 -15.32 13.48 0.36
C ASP A 149 -15.48 12.20 -0.46
N ILE A 150 -15.73 11.10 0.23
CA ILE A 150 -15.97 9.79 -0.39
C ILE A 150 -17.20 9.85 -1.30
N TRP A 151 -16.99 9.54 -2.58
CA TRP A 151 -18.03 9.47 -3.61
C TRP A 151 -17.92 8.18 -4.44
N ILE A 152 -16.71 7.85 -4.91
CA ILE A 152 -16.42 6.61 -5.66
C ILE A 152 -15.74 5.63 -4.72
N VAL A 153 -16.30 4.44 -4.59
CA VAL A 153 -15.77 3.40 -3.69
C VAL A 153 -15.53 2.13 -4.49
N HIS A 154 -14.37 1.54 -4.34
CA HIS A 154 -14.13 0.16 -4.75
C HIS A 154 -14.18 -0.75 -3.53
N TYR A 155 -14.97 -1.81 -3.64
CA TYR A 155 -15.04 -2.84 -2.62
C TYR A 155 -14.68 -4.21 -3.21
N ASP A 156 -13.85 -4.94 -2.49
CA ASP A 156 -13.44 -6.31 -2.82
C ASP A 156 -12.87 -6.97 -1.55
N GLU A 157 -12.78 -8.29 -1.52
CA GLU A 157 -12.21 -9.05 -0.40
C GLU A 157 -11.04 -9.93 -0.83
N GLN A 158 -10.02 -9.96 0.02
CA GLN A 158 -8.87 -10.82 -0.18
C GLN A 158 -8.85 -11.98 0.83
N HIS A 159 -8.83 -13.20 0.29
CA HIS A 159 -8.71 -14.42 1.07
C HIS A 159 -7.26 -14.66 1.54
N LEU A 160 -7.07 -14.85 2.84
CA LEU A 160 -5.77 -14.97 3.49
C LEU A 160 -5.69 -16.18 4.41
N LYS A 161 -4.47 -16.63 4.73
CA LYS A 161 -4.24 -17.63 5.79
C LYS A 161 -3.20 -17.13 6.78
N ILE A 162 -3.58 -17.02 8.04
CA ILE A 162 -2.73 -16.58 9.15
C ILE A 162 -2.66 -17.72 10.15
N GLY A 163 -1.45 -18.23 10.41
CA GLY A 163 -1.27 -19.36 11.33
C GLY A 163 -2.01 -20.65 10.92
N GLY A 164 -2.44 -20.76 9.65
CA GLY A 164 -3.26 -21.88 9.15
C GLY A 164 -4.77 -21.59 9.12
N THR A 165 -5.24 -20.58 9.86
CA THR A 165 -6.64 -20.14 9.90
C THR A 165 -6.96 -19.24 8.72
N GLN A 166 -8.12 -19.45 8.09
CA GLN A 166 -8.62 -18.61 7.02
C GLN A 166 -9.07 -17.26 7.61
N LYS A 167 -8.64 -16.17 6.98
CA LYS A 167 -9.08 -14.81 7.30
C LYS A 167 -9.52 -14.11 6.02
N PHE A 168 -10.35 -13.08 6.17
CA PHE A 168 -10.85 -12.25 5.09
C PHE A 168 -10.39 -10.82 5.32
N ARG A 169 -9.69 -10.27 4.34
CA ARG A 169 -9.33 -8.86 4.31
C ARG A 169 -10.39 -8.12 3.51
N LEU A 170 -11.19 -7.30 4.17
CA LEU A 170 -12.22 -6.48 3.53
C LEU A 170 -11.61 -5.10 3.28
N THR A 171 -11.76 -4.58 2.07
CA THR A 171 -11.14 -3.31 1.68
C THR A 171 -12.15 -2.39 1.01
N LEU A 172 -12.24 -1.16 1.53
CA LEU A 172 -12.85 -0.02 0.87
C LEU A 172 -11.75 0.90 0.36
N LEU A 173 -11.71 1.11 -0.95
CA LEU A 173 -10.73 1.98 -1.58
C LEU A 173 -11.44 3.17 -2.22
N ASP A 174 -10.95 4.38 -1.94
CA ASP A 174 -11.45 5.56 -2.61
C ASP A 174 -11.03 5.56 -4.09
N GLY A 175 -12.00 5.71 -4.98
CA GLY A 175 -11.80 5.67 -6.43
C GLY A 175 -11.08 6.90 -6.97
N ALA A 176 -11.15 8.04 -6.28
CA ALA A 176 -10.52 9.28 -6.72
C ALA A 176 -9.02 9.31 -6.41
N THR A 177 -8.65 9.01 -5.17
CA THR A 177 -7.26 9.09 -4.68
C THR A 177 -6.53 7.75 -4.71
N GLY A 178 -7.27 6.63 -4.79
CA GLY A 178 -6.72 5.28 -4.63
C GLY A 178 -6.23 5.00 -3.21
N ARG A 179 -6.59 5.82 -2.22
CA ARG A 179 -6.26 5.58 -0.81
C ARG A 179 -7.28 4.61 -0.19
N PRO A 180 -6.86 3.73 0.73
CA PRO A 180 -7.81 2.94 1.49
C PRO A 180 -8.62 3.86 2.41
N ILE A 181 -9.95 3.76 2.28
CA ILE A 181 -10.91 4.29 3.25
C ILE A 181 -10.84 3.40 4.50
N ALA A 182 -10.91 2.09 4.28
CA ALA A 182 -10.76 1.07 5.31
C ALA A 182 -10.14 -0.21 4.72
N ASP A 183 -9.37 -0.93 5.52
CA ASP A 183 -8.73 -2.18 5.11
C ASP A 183 -8.41 -3.07 6.32
N GLU A 184 -9.31 -4.01 6.60
CA GLU A 184 -9.40 -4.68 7.90
C GLU A 184 -9.55 -6.20 7.77
N LEU A 185 -9.26 -6.91 8.86
CA LEU A 185 -9.25 -8.38 8.91
C LEU A 185 -10.45 -8.90 9.69
N TYR A 186 -11.17 -9.84 9.07
CA TYR A 186 -12.33 -10.52 9.64
C TYR A 186 -12.18 -12.04 9.57
N ASP A 187 -12.91 -12.74 10.45
CA ASP A 187 -12.98 -14.20 10.50
C ASP A 187 -13.95 -14.80 9.47
N ASN A 188 -14.91 -14.00 9.02
CA ASN A 188 -15.95 -14.33 8.05
C ASN A 188 -16.12 -13.17 7.04
N LYS A 189 -16.98 -13.40 6.05
CA LYS A 189 -17.38 -12.39 5.06
C LYS A 189 -18.86 -12.54 4.69
N ASP A 190 -19.67 -12.91 5.68
CA ASP A 190 -21.12 -12.98 5.50
C ASP A 190 -21.72 -11.57 5.37
N SER A 191 -22.98 -11.52 4.97
CA SER A 191 -23.71 -10.27 4.74
C SER A 191 -23.67 -9.34 5.94
N GLU A 192 -23.83 -9.87 7.15
CA GLU A 192 -23.87 -9.06 8.39
C GLU A 192 -22.51 -8.46 8.71
N THR A 193 -21.45 -9.23 8.52
CA THR A 193 -20.07 -8.75 8.69
C THR A 193 -19.75 -7.64 7.69
N ILE A 194 -20.15 -7.80 6.43
CA ILE A 194 -19.95 -6.78 5.40
C ILE A 194 -20.74 -5.51 5.74
N LYS A 195 -22.01 -5.63 6.13
CA LYS A 195 -22.81 -4.45 6.54
C LYS A 195 -22.22 -3.74 7.74
N ALA A 196 -21.76 -4.46 8.75
CA ALA A 196 -21.11 -3.87 9.93
C ALA A 196 -19.84 -3.09 9.52
N PHE A 197 -19.01 -3.67 8.66
CA PHE A 197 -17.84 -3.00 8.11
C PHE A 197 -18.20 -1.74 7.30
N LEU A 198 -19.25 -1.78 6.48
CA LEU A 198 -19.73 -0.61 5.75
C LEU A 198 -20.24 0.47 6.71
N ALA A 199 -21.01 0.10 7.74
CA ALA A 199 -21.58 1.02 8.73
C ALA A 199 -20.52 1.78 9.54
N GLU A 200 -19.36 1.17 9.77
CA GLU A 200 -18.26 1.79 10.51
C GLU A 200 -17.56 2.89 9.70
N HIS A 201 -17.57 2.79 8.36
CA HIS A 201 -16.72 3.63 7.51
C HIS A 201 -17.46 4.48 6.48
N LEU A 202 -18.74 4.22 6.23
CA LEU A 202 -19.54 4.91 5.23
C LEU A 202 -20.89 5.36 5.82
N ASP A 203 -21.32 6.57 5.44
CA ASP A 203 -22.65 7.08 5.77
C ASP A 203 -23.69 6.54 4.77
N PRO A 204 -24.67 5.73 5.20
CA PRO A 204 -25.71 5.18 4.32
C PRO A 204 -26.63 6.26 3.71
N ASN A 205 -26.66 7.46 4.28
CA ASN A 205 -27.47 8.58 3.77
C ASN A 205 -26.75 9.39 2.67
N ARG A 206 -25.44 9.19 2.51
CA ARG A 206 -24.66 9.86 1.47
C ARG A 206 -24.74 9.07 0.19
N ARG A 207 -24.97 9.77 -0.94
CA ARG A 207 -24.91 9.12 -2.25
C ARG A 207 -23.50 8.64 -2.56
N ILE A 208 -23.40 7.39 -2.99
CA ILE A 208 -22.13 6.76 -3.37
C ILE A 208 -22.25 6.00 -4.68
N PHE A 209 -21.14 5.95 -5.42
CA PHE A 209 -20.93 5.05 -6.53
C PHE A 209 -19.99 3.93 -6.09
N ILE A 210 -20.47 2.69 -6.04
CA ILE A 210 -19.66 1.55 -5.59
C ILE A 210 -19.38 0.58 -6.71
N VAL A 211 -18.12 0.14 -6.82
CA VAL A 211 -17.67 -0.82 -7.81
C VAL A 211 -17.19 -2.09 -7.14
N THR A 212 -17.81 -3.23 -7.50
CA THR A 212 -17.45 -4.55 -6.96
C THR A 212 -17.22 -5.58 -8.05
N ASP A 213 -16.81 -6.78 -7.65
CA ASP A 213 -16.85 -7.94 -8.55
C ASP A 213 -18.30 -8.38 -8.87
N LEU A 214 -18.44 -9.58 -9.45
CA LEU A 214 -19.73 -10.17 -9.83
C LEU A 214 -20.32 -11.13 -8.79
N ALA A 215 -19.97 -11.02 -7.51
CA ALA A 215 -20.53 -11.85 -6.47
C ALA A 215 -22.05 -11.62 -6.36
N PRO A 216 -22.88 -12.68 -6.41
CA PRO A 216 -24.34 -12.52 -6.45
C PRO A 216 -24.96 -11.86 -5.21
N GLY A 217 -24.27 -11.88 -4.07
CA GLY A 217 -24.78 -11.33 -2.81
C GLY A 217 -24.65 -9.80 -2.69
N TYR A 218 -23.71 -9.19 -3.41
CA TYR A 218 -23.40 -7.77 -3.24
C TYR A 218 -24.55 -6.82 -3.56
N PRO A 219 -25.30 -6.97 -4.67
CA PRO A 219 -26.43 -6.08 -4.94
C PRO A 219 -27.41 -6.04 -3.77
N GLY A 220 -27.78 -7.21 -3.23
CA GLY A 220 -28.69 -7.29 -2.08
C GLY A 220 -28.13 -6.64 -0.81
N ILE A 221 -26.85 -6.83 -0.52
CA ILE A 221 -26.18 -6.21 0.64
C ILE A 221 -26.19 -4.67 0.52
N PHE A 222 -25.84 -4.14 -0.65
CA PHE A 222 -25.76 -2.69 -0.84
C PHE A 222 -27.12 -2.03 -0.95
N ASP A 223 -28.08 -2.67 -1.61
CA ASP A 223 -29.48 -2.18 -1.67
C ASP A 223 -30.07 -2.13 -0.26
N GLU A 224 -29.80 -3.12 0.59
CA GLU A 224 -30.28 -3.12 1.98
C GLU A 224 -29.60 -2.05 2.86
N PHE A 225 -28.30 -1.81 2.67
CA PHE A 225 -27.55 -0.86 3.49
C PHE A 225 -27.72 0.60 3.06
N PHE A 226 -27.68 0.89 1.76
CA PHE A 226 -27.73 2.26 1.22
C PHE A 226 -29.12 2.67 0.67
N GLY A 227 -30.01 1.71 0.38
CA GLY A 227 -31.26 2.00 -0.30
C GLY A 227 -31.05 2.72 -1.63
N ASP A 228 -31.77 3.81 -1.86
CA ASP A 228 -31.68 4.61 -3.10
C ASP A 228 -30.40 5.46 -3.21
N ASN A 229 -29.54 5.45 -2.18
CA ASN A 229 -28.32 6.25 -2.16
C ASN A 229 -27.13 5.55 -2.85
N VAL A 230 -27.27 4.30 -3.29
CA VAL A 230 -26.19 3.58 -4.00
C VAL A 230 -26.43 3.50 -5.50
N ILE A 231 -25.38 3.81 -6.25
CA ILE A 231 -25.25 3.44 -7.65
C ILE A 231 -24.22 2.31 -7.70
N HIS A 232 -24.69 1.08 -7.89
CA HIS A 232 -23.83 -0.10 -7.91
C HIS A 232 -23.36 -0.45 -9.32
N GLN A 233 -22.05 -0.41 -9.53
CA GLN A 233 -21.37 -0.92 -10.73
C GLN A 233 -20.73 -2.28 -10.49
N LEU A 234 -21.06 -3.23 -11.35
CA LEU A 234 -20.44 -4.54 -11.41
C LEU A 234 -19.24 -4.51 -12.36
N CYS A 235 -18.11 -5.06 -11.94
CA CYS A 235 -16.87 -4.94 -12.69
C CYS A 235 -16.90 -5.65 -14.05
N LEU A 236 -16.67 -4.88 -15.12
CA LEU A 236 -16.58 -5.42 -16.48
C LEU A 236 -15.34 -6.31 -16.70
N LEU A 237 -14.24 -6.10 -15.98
CA LEU A 237 -13.08 -6.99 -16.07
C LEU A 237 -13.42 -8.39 -15.56
N HIS A 238 -14.14 -8.49 -14.45
CA HIS A 238 -14.62 -9.77 -13.93
C HIS A 238 -15.61 -10.43 -14.89
N LEU A 239 -16.47 -9.65 -15.54
CA LEU A 239 -17.35 -10.17 -16.60
C LEU A 239 -16.52 -10.76 -17.74
N ASN A 240 -15.52 -10.05 -18.24
CA ASN A 240 -14.66 -10.51 -19.32
C ASN A 240 -13.90 -11.80 -18.94
N LYS A 241 -13.39 -11.90 -17.70
CA LYS A 241 -12.77 -13.14 -17.17
C LYS A 241 -13.78 -14.31 -17.20
N LEU A 242 -15.02 -14.06 -16.79
CA LEU A 242 -16.09 -15.06 -16.79
C LEU A 242 -16.55 -15.46 -18.21
N ILE A 243 -16.59 -14.52 -19.16
CA ILE A 243 -16.87 -14.81 -20.57
C ILE A 243 -15.75 -15.68 -21.14
N ALA A 244 -14.48 -15.27 -20.99
CA ALA A 244 -13.35 -16.02 -21.51
C ALA A 244 -13.26 -17.44 -20.91
N GLY A 245 -13.59 -17.59 -19.62
CA GLY A 245 -13.61 -18.87 -18.92
C GLY A 245 -14.72 -19.83 -19.36
N ASN A 246 -15.73 -19.38 -20.12
CA ASN A 246 -16.76 -20.26 -20.68
C ASN A 246 -16.25 -21.11 -21.87
N PHE A 247 -15.11 -20.74 -22.45
CA PHE A 247 -14.58 -21.37 -23.66
C PHE A 247 -13.36 -22.24 -23.35
N PRO A 248 -13.17 -23.35 -24.08
CA PRO A 248 -12.04 -24.25 -23.85
C PRO A 248 -10.70 -23.61 -24.26
N ARG A 249 -9.60 -24.08 -23.68
CA ARG A 249 -8.24 -23.59 -23.99
C ARG A 249 -7.84 -23.83 -25.45
N ASN A 250 -8.37 -24.89 -26.05
CA ASN A 250 -8.18 -25.25 -27.46
C ASN A 250 -9.50 -25.07 -28.22
N ALA A 251 -9.99 -23.83 -28.25
CA ALA A 251 -11.24 -23.46 -28.92
C ALA A 251 -11.12 -23.55 -30.45
N THR A 252 -12.23 -23.86 -31.12
CA THR A 252 -12.39 -23.69 -32.57
C THR A 252 -12.42 -22.20 -32.95
N ILE A 253 -12.30 -21.88 -34.24
CA ILE A 253 -12.44 -20.49 -34.67
C ILE A 253 -13.86 -19.98 -34.40
N GLU A 254 -14.89 -20.78 -34.63
CA GLU A 254 -16.27 -20.43 -34.28
C GLU A 254 -16.46 -20.11 -32.79
N GLN A 255 -15.83 -20.87 -31.90
CA GLN A 255 -15.85 -20.60 -30.45
C GLN A 255 -15.09 -19.32 -30.08
N GLU A 256 -13.93 -19.07 -30.70
CA GLU A 256 -13.20 -17.81 -30.54
C GLU A 256 -14.03 -16.62 -31.04
N LEU A 257 -14.69 -16.75 -32.19
CA LEU A 257 -15.59 -15.73 -32.74
C LEU A 257 -16.72 -15.42 -31.75
N MET A 258 -17.39 -16.44 -31.22
CA MET A 258 -18.45 -16.26 -30.23
C MET A 258 -17.94 -15.57 -28.96
N LYS A 259 -16.77 -15.96 -28.46
CA LYS A 259 -16.13 -15.31 -27.32
C LYS A 259 -15.90 -13.81 -27.59
N TYR A 260 -15.37 -13.45 -28.76
CA TYR A 260 -15.12 -12.05 -29.10
C TYR A 260 -16.40 -11.27 -29.36
N ARG A 261 -17.45 -11.87 -29.94
CA ARG A 261 -18.79 -11.26 -30.03
C ARG A 261 -19.32 -10.87 -28.65
N MET A 262 -19.18 -11.74 -27.64
CA MET A 262 -19.59 -11.44 -26.27
C MET A 262 -18.71 -10.37 -25.60
N LEU A 263 -17.38 -10.41 -25.82
CA LEU A 263 -16.47 -9.39 -25.30
C LEU A 263 -16.68 -8.01 -25.98
N ASN A 264 -17.29 -7.99 -27.17
CA ASN A 264 -17.56 -6.77 -27.94
C ASN A 264 -18.74 -5.95 -27.40
N ILE A 265 -19.53 -6.50 -26.45
CA ILE A 265 -20.70 -5.80 -25.90
C ILE A 265 -20.28 -4.43 -25.33
N PHE A 266 -19.25 -4.40 -24.48
CA PHE A 266 -18.85 -3.16 -23.79
C PHE A 266 -17.58 -2.52 -24.35
N TYR A 267 -16.73 -3.28 -25.05
CA TYR A 267 -15.46 -2.80 -25.56
C TYR A 267 -15.37 -3.07 -27.05
N ASN A 268 -14.84 -2.12 -27.82
CA ASN A 268 -14.71 -2.28 -29.26
C ASN A 268 -13.70 -3.39 -29.59
N ARG A 269 -14.19 -4.44 -30.26
CA ARG A 269 -13.48 -5.64 -30.74
C ARG A 269 -13.77 -5.92 -32.21
N ASP A 270 -14.24 -4.93 -32.98
CA ASP A 270 -14.71 -5.15 -34.34
C ASP A 270 -13.59 -5.66 -35.27
N ALA A 271 -12.37 -5.19 -35.06
CA ALA A 271 -11.21 -5.65 -35.82
C ALA A 271 -10.90 -7.14 -35.54
N GLU A 272 -10.97 -7.56 -34.28
CA GLU A 272 -10.83 -8.97 -33.89
C GLU A 272 -11.97 -9.83 -34.44
N ILE A 273 -13.22 -9.36 -34.37
CA ILE A 273 -14.39 -10.07 -34.89
C ILE A 273 -14.28 -10.25 -36.40
N LYS A 274 -13.98 -9.19 -37.16
CA LYS A 274 -13.86 -9.25 -38.62
C LYS A 274 -12.87 -10.33 -39.07
N MET A 275 -11.70 -10.38 -38.43
CA MET A 275 -10.69 -11.40 -38.74
C MET A 275 -11.18 -12.82 -38.43
N LEU A 276 -11.91 -12.99 -37.31
CA LEU A 276 -12.48 -14.28 -36.91
C LEU A 276 -13.64 -14.74 -37.80
N GLU A 277 -14.46 -13.81 -38.32
CA GLU A 277 -15.54 -14.13 -39.28
C GLU A 277 -14.99 -14.69 -40.59
N GLU A 278 -13.93 -14.07 -41.12
CA GLU A 278 -13.22 -14.55 -42.32
C GLU A 278 -12.66 -15.96 -42.09
N MET A 279 -12.03 -16.18 -40.93
CA MET A 279 -11.49 -17.49 -40.56
C MET A 279 -12.59 -18.55 -40.32
N ALA A 280 -13.71 -18.18 -39.71
CA ALA A 280 -14.82 -19.11 -39.44
C ALA A 280 -15.50 -19.58 -40.74
N ALA A 281 -15.58 -18.70 -41.74
CA ALA A 281 -16.07 -19.08 -43.07
C ALA A 281 -15.15 -20.09 -43.78
N GLU A 282 -13.83 -19.98 -43.57
CA GLU A 282 -12.85 -20.95 -44.07
C GLU A 282 -12.90 -22.27 -43.28
N GLU A 283 -13.10 -22.21 -41.95
CA GLU A 283 -13.24 -23.37 -41.06
C GLU A 283 -14.35 -24.32 -41.55
N LYS A 284 -15.53 -23.78 -41.87
CA LYS A 284 -16.68 -24.56 -42.37
C LYS A 284 -16.34 -25.36 -43.64
N ARG A 285 -15.64 -24.75 -44.60
CA ARG A 285 -15.25 -25.41 -45.86
C ARG A 285 -14.23 -26.53 -45.64
N LEU A 286 -13.39 -26.42 -44.61
CA LEU A 286 -12.40 -27.45 -44.28
C LEU A 286 -13.02 -28.62 -43.53
N ILE A 287 -13.99 -28.36 -42.65
CA ILE A 287 -14.75 -29.41 -41.97
C ILE A 287 -15.50 -30.27 -42.99
N GLU A 288 -16.08 -29.66 -44.03
CA GLU A 288 -16.75 -30.37 -45.14
C GLU A 288 -15.82 -31.32 -45.92
N GLN A 289 -14.50 -31.05 -45.95
CA GLN A 289 -13.51 -31.91 -46.62
C GLN A 289 -13.15 -33.18 -45.81
N ASN A 290 -13.56 -33.27 -44.55
CA ASN A 290 -13.38 -34.42 -43.64
C ASN A 290 -11.93 -34.92 -43.48
N ASP A 291 -10.92 -34.05 -43.64
CA ASP A 291 -9.51 -34.35 -43.34
C ASP A 291 -9.11 -33.77 -41.98
N ARG A 292 -9.12 -34.63 -40.97
CA ARG A 292 -8.82 -34.25 -39.59
C ARG A 292 -7.39 -33.73 -39.39
N LYS A 293 -6.37 -34.33 -40.02
CA LYS A 293 -4.97 -33.91 -39.81
C LYS A 293 -4.74 -32.54 -40.41
N LYS A 294 -5.29 -32.31 -41.60
CA LYS A 294 -5.23 -31.02 -42.28
C LYS A 294 -5.97 -29.94 -41.47
N TYR A 295 -7.14 -30.26 -40.93
CA TYR A 295 -7.90 -29.36 -40.06
C TYR A 295 -7.14 -28.99 -38.79
N GLU A 296 -6.57 -29.96 -38.07
CA GLU A 296 -5.81 -29.70 -36.84
C GLU A 296 -4.56 -28.81 -37.09
N ALA A 297 -3.86 -29.05 -38.21
CA ALA A 297 -2.73 -28.22 -38.62
C ALA A 297 -3.16 -26.78 -38.97
N TRP A 298 -4.24 -26.65 -39.74
CA TRP A 298 -4.81 -25.36 -40.14
C TRP A 298 -5.28 -24.55 -38.92
N LEU A 299 -6.02 -25.17 -38.00
CA LEU A 299 -6.54 -24.50 -36.81
C LEU A 299 -5.38 -23.93 -35.96
N LYS A 300 -4.31 -24.71 -35.79
CA LYS A 300 -3.10 -24.26 -35.07
C LYS A 300 -2.45 -23.04 -35.74
N GLU A 301 -2.37 -23.04 -37.06
CA GLU A 301 -1.82 -21.93 -37.84
C GLU A 301 -2.69 -20.66 -37.68
N LYS A 302 -4.00 -20.76 -37.87
CA LYS A 302 -4.92 -19.62 -37.78
C LYS A 302 -5.00 -19.03 -36.38
N ILE A 303 -5.05 -19.87 -35.35
CA ILE A 303 -4.99 -19.40 -33.96
C ILE A 303 -3.66 -18.71 -33.67
N ALA A 304 -2.54 -19.20 -34.20
CA ALA A 304 -1.25 -18.53 -34.06
C ALA A 304 -1.25 -17.15 -34.74
N ALA A 305 -1.77 -17.06 -35.98
CA ALA A 305 -1.91 -15.80 -36.70
C ALA A 305 -2.81 -14.80 -35.94
N PHE A 306 -3.94 -15.26 -35.39
CA PHE A 306 -4.83 -14.44 -34.59
C PHE A 306 -4.15 -13.93 -33.31
N ARG A 307 -3.35 -14.76 -32.62
CA ARG A 307 -2.58 -14.33 -31.44
C ARG A 307 -1.54 -13.26 -31.76
N ILE A 308 -0.87 -13.36 -32.91
CA ILE A 308 0.08 -12.33 -33.39
C ILE A 308 -0.67 -11.02 -33.59
N PHE A 309 -1.81 -11.06 -34.29
CA PHE A 309 -2.66 -9.90 -34.51
C PHE A 309 -3.12 -9.23 -33.20
N LEU A 310 -3.57 -10.01 -32.22
CA LEU A 310 -3.94 -9.50 -30.89
C LEU A 310 -2.77 -8.79 -30.19
N HIS A 311 -1.58 -9.39 -30.28
CA HIS A 311 -0.37 -8.83 -29.68
C HIS A 311 0.02 -7.49 -30.32
N ASP A 312 -0.01 -7.41 -31.65
CA ASP A 312 0.30 -6.18 -32.38
C ASP A 312 -0.69 -5.06 -32.06
N GLN A 313 -1.97 -5.38 -31.96
CA GLN A 313 -2.98 -4.43 -31.50
C GLN A 313 -2.72 -3.93 -30.07
N GLU A 314 -2.41 -4.84 -29.14
CA GLU A 314 -2.09 -4.50 -27.76
C GLU A 314 -0.84 -3.60 -27.67
N LEU A 315 0.22 -3.92 -28.40
CA LEU A 315 1.44 -3.11 -28.48
C LEU A 315 1.16 -1.71 -29.04
N SER A 316 0.36 -1.63 -30.12
CA SER A 316 -0.04 -0.37 -30.73
C SER A 316 -0.79 0.52 -29.73
N ARG A 317 -1.74 -0.06 -28.96
CA ARG A 317 -2.47 0.64 -27.90
C ARG A 317 -1.54 1.14 -26.80
N ARG A 318 -0.65 0.27 -26.29
CA ARG A 318 0.32 0.62 -25.23
C ARG A 318 1.27 1.73 -25.64
N ARG A 319 1.81 1.70 -26.87
CA ARG A 319 2.68 2.78 -27.40
C ARG A 319 1.97 4.12 -27.51
N LYS A 320 0.64 4.11 -27.65
CA LYS A 320 -0.20 5.30 -27.68
C LYS A 320 -0.76 5.68 -26.30
N GLU A 321 -0.42 4.91 -25.26
CA GLU A 321 -0.96 5.04 -23.90
C GLU A 321 -2.50 5.01 -23.86
N LYS A 322 -3.11 4.27 -24.79
CA LYS A 322 -4.57 4.13 -24.88
C LYS A 322 -5.02 2.81 -24.28
N ASN A 323 -6.12 2.87 -23.54
CA ASN A 323 -6.89 1.68 -23.19
C ASN A 323 -7.68 1.16 -24.39
N LEU A 324 -8.23 -0.05 -24.24
CA LEU A 324 -9.21 -0.54 -25.19
C LEU A 324 -10.44 0.38 -25.18
N GLU A 325 -10.91 0.76 -26.37
CA GLU A 325 -12.04 1.65 -26.52
C GLU A 325 -13.30 1.02 -25.92
N GLN A 326 -13.96 1.79 -25.05
CA GLN A 326 -15.25 1.44 -24.49
C GLN A 326 -16.33 1.98 -25.41
N ARG A 327 -17.35 1.15 -25.70
CA ARG A 327 -18.43 1.55 -26.59
C ARG A 327 -19.34 2.58 -25.93
N PRO A 328 -20.05 3.42 -26.69
CA PRO A 328 -21.20 4.14 -26.17
C PRO A 328 -22.31 3.19 -25.69
N TYR A 329 -23.13 3.64 -24.74
CA TYR A 329 -24.23 2.84 -24.19
C TYR A 329 -25.16 2.27 -25.27
N GLN A 330 -25.53 3.10 -26.25
CA GLN A 330 -26.46 2.71 -27.30
C GLN A 330 -25.91 1.57 -28.17
N GLU A 331 -24.65 1.66 -28.59
CA GLU A 331 -23.99 0.58 -29.34
C GLU A 331 -23.87 -0.70 -28.51
N ALA A 332 -23.54 -0.58 -27.22
CA ALA A 332 -23.45 -1.74 -26.33
C ALA A 332 -24.79 -2.46 -26.19
N LEU A 333 -25.88 -1.69 -26.08
CA LEU A 333 -27.24 -2.20 -26.03
C LEU A 333 -27.65 -2.88 -27.35
N GLU A 334 -27.31 -2.27 -28.49
CA GLU A 334 -27.59 -2.84 -29.82
C GLU A 334 -26.89 -4.18 -30.02
N ILE A 335 -25.60 -4.25 -29.72
CA ILE A 335 -24.81 -5.49 -29.81
C ILE A 335 -25.39 -6.57 -28.88
N PHE A 336 -25.71 -6.19 -27.65
CA PHE A 336 -26.30 -7.13 -26.70
C PHE A 336 -27.67 -7.64 -27.16
N THR A 337 -28.52 -6.74 -27.66
CA THR A 337 -29.86 -7.10 -28.17
C THR A 337 -29.77 -8.02 -29.37
N ALA A 338 -28.82 -7.79 -30.29
CA ALA A 338 -28.57 -8.68 -31.41
C ALA A 338 -28.14 -10.09 -30.96
N LEU A 339 -27.26 -10.19 -29.95
CA LEU A 339 -26.91 -11.49 -29.35
C LEU A 339 -28.09 -12.16 -28.66
N MET A 340 -28.94 -11.39 -27.97
CA MET A 340 -30.13 -11.92 -27.32
C MET A 340 -31.18 -12.42 -28.33
N ALA A 341 -31.32 -11.79 -29.49
CA ALA A 341 -32.22 -12.25 -30.55
C ALA A 341 -31.81 -13.62 -31.12
N GLU A 342 -30.52 -13.92 -31.12
CA GLU A 342 -29.94 -15.19 -31.58
C GLU A 342 -29.76 -16.23 -30.46
N ILE A 343 -30.17 -15.93 -29.23
CA ILE A 343 -29.77 -16.71 -28.03
C ILE A 343 -30.04 -18.21 -28.14
N GLU A 344 -31.17 -18.62 -28.72
CA GLU A 344 -31.54 -20.04 -28.82
C GLU A 344 -30.62 -20.84 -29.76
N SER A 345 -29.88 -20.17 -30.65
CA SER A 345 -28.89 -20.80 -31.53
C SER A 345 -27.57 -21.11 -30.84
N PHE A 346 -27.30 -20.51 -29.67
CA PHE A 346 -26.01 -20.63 -28.99
C PHE A 346 -25.93 -21.82 -28.05
N GLU A 347 -24.71 -22.25 -27.73
CA GLU A 347 -24.46 -23.25 -26.70
C GLU A 347 -25.03 -22.83 -25.33
N LYS A 348 -25.45 -23.81 -24.50
CA LYS A 348 -26.07 -23.54 -23.20
C LYS A 348 -25.18 -22.72 -22.25
N SER A 349 -23.86 -22.87 -22.34
CA SER A 349 -22.88 -22.07 -21.58
C SER A 349 -22.97 -20.58 -21.92
N VAL A 350 -23.07 -20.25 -23.22
CA VAL A 350 -23.23 -18.90 -23.76
C VAL A 350 -24.61 -18.33 -23.38
N GLN A 351 -25.68 -19.11 -23.60
CA GLN A 351 -27.05 -18.72 -23.21
C GLN A 351 -27.12 -18.31 -21.73
N LYS A 352 -26.54 -19.13 -20.84
CA LYS A 352 -26.50 -18.86 -19.40
C LYS A 352 -25.77 -17.56 -19.08
N ARG A 353 -24.68 -17.26 -19.79
CA ARG A 353 -23.91 -16.03 -19.57
C ARG A 353 -24.63 -14.80 -20.08
N LEU A 354 -25.28 -14.87 -21.25
CA LEU A 354 -26.07 -13.75 -21.77
C LEU A 354 -27.27 -13.44 -20.87
N LYS A 355 -27.99 -14.46 -20.38
CA LYS A 355 -29.05 -14.28 -19.37
C LYS A 355 -28.55 -13.69 -18.06
N MET A 356 -27.32 -14.03 -17.66
CA MET A 356 -26.68 -13.41 -16.49
C MET A 356 -26.35 -11.94 -16.73
N ILE A 357 -25.89 -11.58 -17.94
CA ILE A 357 -25.65 -10.19 -18.34
C ILE A 357 -26.97 -9.42 -18.35
N GLU A 358 -28.03 -9.97 -18.95
CA GLU A 358 -29.38 -9.40 -18.97
C GLU A 358 -29.88 -9.06 -17.56
N LYS A 359 -29.84 -10.06 -16.65
CA LYS A 359 -30.26 -9.90 -15.26
C LYS A 359 -29.52 -8.78 -14.54
N ASN A 360 -28.23 -8.61 -14.86
CA ASN A 360 -27.35 -7.65 -14.20
C ASN A 360 -27.10 -6.38 -15.04
N TRP A 361 -27.88 -6.14 -16.10
CA TRP A 361 -27.60 -5.09 -17.07
C TRP A 361 -27.48 -3.71 -16.42
N LYS A 362 -28.41 -3.37 -15.52
CA LYS A 362 -28.38 -2.11 -14.74
C LYS A 362 -27.05 -1.92 -14.00
N GLY A 363 -26.57 -2.97 -13.31
CA GLY A 363 -25.31 -2.92 -12.58
C GLY A 363 -24.08 -2.97 -13.48
N LEU A 364 -24.16 -3.56 -14.67
CA LEU A 364 -23.05 -3.59 -15.63
C LEU A 364 -22.90 -2.27 -16.41
N THR A 365 -23.94 -1.45 -16.47
CA THR A 365 -24.01 -0.23 -17.28
C THR A 365 -24.10 1.06 -16.47
N ALA A 366 -24.13 0.99 -15.14
CA ALA A 366 -24.29 2.15 -14.27
C ALA A 366 -23.25 3.25 -14.55
N PHE A 367 -22.02 2.87 -14.89
CA PHE A 367 -20.92 3.79 -15.23
C PHE A 367 -21.20 4.69 -16.44
N TYR A 368 -22.12 4.32 -17.36
CA TYR A 368 -22.47 5.18 -18.50
C TYR A 368 -23.25 6.43 -18.09
N PHE A 369 -23.90 6.39 -16.93
CA PHE A 369 -24.85 7.41 -16.49
C PHE A 369 -24.28 8.33 -15.41
N VAL A 370 -23.02 8.13 -15.03
CA VAL A 370 -22.33 8.95 -14.04
C VAL A 370 -20.98 9.36 -14.64
N GLU A 371 -20.65 10.64 -14.57
CA GLU A 371 -19.41 11.15 -15.15
C GLU A 371 -18.20 10.80 -14.26
N GLY A 372 -17.07 10.45 -14.89
CA GLY A 372 -15.80 10.23 -14.20
C GLY A 372 -15.69 8.94 -13.38
N VAL A 373 -16.71 8.07 -13.40
CA VAL A 373 -16.69 6.81 -12.64
C VAL A 373 -16.11 5.63 -13.42
N PRO A 374 -15.46 4.67 -12.75
CA PRO A 374 -14.85 3.54 -13.42
C PRO A 374 -15.84 2.39 -13.68
N ALA A 375 -15.68 1.70 -14.82
CA ALA A 375 -16.43 0.49 -15.14
C ALA A 375 -15.83 -0.80 -14.54
N THR A 376 -14.66 -0.70 -13.89
CA THR A 376 -13.92 -1.86 -13.38
C THR A 376 -13.37 -1.60 -11.98
N ASN A 377 -13.17 -2.66 -11.21
CA ASN A 377 -12.54 -2.63 -9.90
C ASN A 377 -11.00 -2.81 -9.97
N ASN A 378 -10.38 -2.44 -11.10
CA ASN A 378 -8.93 -2.61 -11.30
C ASN A 378 -8.09 -1.90 -10.23
N LEU A 379 -8.61 -0.81 -9.67
CA LEU A 379 -7.91 -0.04 -8.64
C LEU A 379 -7.66 -0.86 -7.38
N VAL A 380 -8.67 -1.63 -6.92
CA VAL A 380 -8.54 -2.51 -5.76
C VAL A 380 -7.75 -3.79 -6.09
N GLU A 381 -7.87 -4.35 -7.30
CA GLU A 381 -6.99 -5.45 -7.73
C GLU A 381 -5.50 -5.04 -7.70
N ASN A 382 -5.19 -3.84 -8.20
CA ASN A 382 -3.86 -3.27 -8.18
C ASN A 382 -3.40 -2.94 -6.75
N TYR A 383 -4.30 -2.46 -5.89
CA TYR A 383 -4.04 -2.27 -4.47
C TYR A 383 -3.59 -3.57 -3.81
N TYR A 384 -4.34 -4.65 -4.01
CA TYR A 384 -3.99 -5.97 -3.51
C TYR A 384 -2.66 -6.49 -4.04
N GLY A 385 -2.38 -6.33 -5.33
CA GLY A 385 -1.10 -6.71 -5.92
C GLY A 385 0.10 -5.94 -5.34
N ALA A 386 -0.11 -4.66 -5.01
CA ALA A 386 0.92 -3.79 -4.44
C ALA A 386 1.13 -4.01 -2.93
N SER A 387 0.05 -4.18 -2.16
CA SER A 387 0.12 -4.26 -0.70
C SER A 387 0.47 -5.66 -0.21
N LEU A 388 -0.04 -6.70 -0.88
CA LEU A 388 0.15 -8.09 -0.47
C LEU A 388 0.13 -9.06 -1.66
N LYS A 389 1.33 -9.33 -2.17
CA LYS A 389 1.53 -10.26 -3.28
C LYS A 389 1.00 -11.66 -2.96
N THR A 390 0.51 -12.37 -3.97
CA THR A 390 -0.10 -13.71 -3.86
C THR A 390 0.75 -14.72 -3.08
N HIS A 391 2.06 -14.73 -3.28
CA HIS A 391 2.97 -15.65 -2.59
C HIS A 391 3.21 -15.29 -1.11
N HIS A 392 2.79 -14.11 -0.64
CA HIS A 392 2.89 -13.66 0.75
C HIS A 392 1.63 -13.95 1.57
N LYS A 393 0.48 -14.20 0.92
CA LYS A 393 -0.83 -14.41 1.57
C LYS A 393 -0.88 -15.56 2.60
N LYS A 394 0.09 -16.47 2.56
CA LYS A 394 0.21 -17.66 3.45
C LYS A 394 1.44 -17.64 4.36
N LYS A 395 2.19 -16.53 4.39
CA LYS A 395 3.48 -16.45 5.12
C LYS A 395 3.34 -15.83 6.52
N PHE A 396 2.22 -15.18 6.82
CA PHE A 396 2.03 -14.49 8.09
C PHE A 396 1.70 -15.47 9.21
N ARG A 397 2.38 -15.28 10.33
CA ARG A 397 2.19 -16.10 11.55
C ARG A 397 1.25 -15.44 12.56
N THR A 398 1.07 -14.12 12.47
CA THR A 398 0.26 -13.31 13.39
C THR A 398 -0.53 -12.27 12.60
N GLU A 399 -1.70 -11.89 13.11
CA GLU A 399 -2.55 -10.83 12.56
C GLU A 399 -1.83 -9.48 12.60
N LYS A 400 -1.26 -9.14 13.76
CA LYS A 400 -0.48 -7.91 13.96
C LYS A 400 0.62 -7.68 12.91
N GLY A 401 1.29 -8.76 12.49
CA GLY A 401 2.32 -8.68 11.46
C GLY A 401 1.78 -8.36 10.07
N LEU A 402 0.55 -8.79 9.77
CA LEU A 402 -0.16 -8.49 8.54
C LEU A 402 -0.77 -7.09 8.59
N GLU A 403 -1.44 -6.72 9.67
CA GLU A 403 -2.00 -5.38 9.89
C GLU A 403 -0.94 -4.30 9.68
N ASN A 404 0.27 -4.50 10.21
CA ASN A 404 1.36 -3.55 10.00
C ASN A 404 1.86 -3.51 8.55
N GLN A 405 1.83 -4.64 7.83
CA GLN A 405 2.14 -4.65 6.39
C GLN A 405 1.07 -3.91 5.58
N ILE A 406 -0.20 -4.04 5.96
CA ILE A 406 -1.32 -3.30 5.38
C ILE A 406 -1.16 -1.81 5.69
N LYS A 407 -0.95 -1.44 6.95
CA LYS A 407 -0.75 -0.06 7.40
C LYS A 407 0.43 0.62 6.69
N LEU A 408 1.56 -0.08 6.50
CA LEU A 408 2.68 0.42 5.69
C LEU A 408 2.27 0.76 4.25
N SER A 409 1.44 -0.08 3.63
CA SER A 409 0.95 0.15 2.28
C SER A 409 0.04 1.39 2.22
N SER A 410 -0.80 1.57 3.25
CA SER A 410 -1.65 2.75 3.44
C SER A 410 -0.82 4.02 3.66
N MET A 411 0.21 3.97 4.53
CA MET A 411 1.16 5.07 4.76
C MET A 411 1.82 5.53 3.46
N LYS A 412 2.26 4.58 2.61
CA LYS A 412 2.85 4.93 1.31
C LYS A 412 1.86 5.65 0.39
N ARG A 413 0.62 5.18 0.31
CA ARG A 413 -0.41 5.81 -0.54
C ARG A 413 -0.86 7.18 -0.02
N ALA A 414 -0.77 7.39 1.29
CA ALA A 414 -0.97 8.70 1.91
C ALA A 414 0.26 9.63 1.75
N GLY A 415 1.34 9.22 1.08
CA GLY A 415 2.55 10.02 0.91
C GLY A 415 3.40 10.18 2.17
N ILE A 416 3.11 9.39 3.22
CA ILE A 416 3.77 9.46 4.52
C ILE A 416 5.11 8.71 4.50
N LEU A 417 5.16 7.61 3.76
CA LEU A 417 6.34 6.76 3.66
C LEU A 417 7.36 7.40 2.70
N GLY A 418 8.38 8.08 3.24
CA GLY A 418 9.53 8.54 2.44
C GLY A 418 10.03 9.96 2.72
N THR A 419 9.37 10.75 3.56
CA THR A 419 9.87 12.08 3.93
C THR A 419 10.87 11.97 5.09
N CYS A 420 12.09 11.51 4.81
CA CYS A 420 13.17 11.60 5.78
C CYS A 420 13.70 13.04 5.75
N LYS A 421 13.46 13.80 6.82
CA LYS A 421 13.97 15.18 6.95
C LYS A 421 15.49 15.24 7.03
N ASP A 422 16.12 14.12 7.37
CA ASP A 422 17.57 14.02 7.53
C ASP A 422 18.12 12.67 7.06
N THR A 423 19.42 12.60 6.77
CA THR A 423 20.06 11.35 6.39
C THR A 423 20.54 10.58 7.63
N ILE A 424 20.70 9.26 7.52
CA ILE A 424 21.31 8.44 8.59
C ILE A 424 22.69 8.98 8.96
N LEU A 425 23.50 9.37 7.95
CA LEU A 425 24.85 9.89 8.18
C LEU A 425 24.83 11.19 8.97
N ASN A 426 23.95 12.13 8.61
CA ASN A 426 23.78 13.38 9.34
C ASN A 426 23.23 13.15 10.75
N ALA A 427 22.31 12.20 10.92
CA ALA A 427 21.80 11.86 12.26
C ALA A 427 22.92 11.32 13.17
N PHE A 428 23.85 10.53 12.61
CA PHE A 428 25.03 10.05 13.35
C PHE A 428 26.09 11.13 13.57
N SER A 429 26.30 12.05 12.62
CA SER A 429 27.33 13.09 12.76
C SER A 429 27.08 14.02 13.96
N ARG A 430 25.81 14.20 14.34
CA ARG A 430 25.39 14.90 15.57
C ARG A 430 25.97 14.32 16.85
N PHE A 431 26.39 13.05 16.82
CA PHE A 431 26.96 12.38 17.98
C PHE A 431 28.49 12.37 18.02
N ILE A 432 29.17 12.85 16.98
CA ILE A 432 30.64 12.92 16.92
C ILE A 432 31.23 13.57 18.18
N PRO A 433 30.68 14.66 18.73
CA PRO A 433 31.22 15.29 19.94
C PRO A 433 31.15 14.42 21.21
N PHE A 434 30.31 13.38 21.24
CA PHE A 434 30.09 12.51 22.40
C PHE A 434 30.69 11.12 22.25
N LEU A 435 31.28 10.82 21.09
CA LEU A 435 32.11 9.64 20.93
C LEU A 435 33.32 9.84 21.83
N SER A 436 33.59 8.88 22.72
CA SER A 436 34.77 8.93 23.57
C SER A 436 35.99 9.28 22.70
N PRO A 437 36.80 10.29 23.05
CA PRO A 437 38.17 10.28 22.57
C PRO A 437 38.73 8.96 23.08
N GLY A 438 39.06 8.07 22.14
CA GLY A 438 39.58 6.75 22.46
C GLY A 438 40.77 6.81 23.41
#